data_AF-A0A7S1D1L8-F1
#
_entry.id   AF-A0A7S1D1L8-F1
#
_cell.length_a   1.000
_cell.length_b   1.000
_cell.length_c   1.000
_cell.angle_alpha   90.00
_cell.angle_beta   90.00
_cell.angle_gamma   90.00
#
_symmetry.space_group_name_H-M   'P 1'
#
loop_
_entity.id
_entity.type
_entity.pdbx_description
1 polymer ?
#
loop_
_entity_poly.entity_id
_entity_poly.type
_entity_poly.pdbx_seq_one_letter_code
_entity_poly.pdbx_strand_id
1 'polypeptide(L)'
;VCLSMSPTTNPADAGIFEQSVRRWSEVITGDLPDVSLDALGYSVSQMNSACGFTTTFPDRIVDDVDICGRVEFIDGTSGILGFAANVLARTTGSSSGTAVFGYMAFDSADVPNLRSAGTYEAVILHEMGHVLGIGTLWDDNGLIASSFRPGCDSYMGPNAIREYQQLSGCTSRGPPIEISSFSSGTDCVHWSEFCFGRELMTGYLSAGVHSSFSRLSVATLEDLNYE
;
A
#
# COMPACT_ATOMS: atom_id res chain seq x y z
N VAL A 1 4.71 -14.85 -2.06
CA VAL A 1 5.09 -14.06 -0.88
C VAL A 1 4.05 -14.27 0.20
N CYS A 2 4.45 -14.62 1.41
CA CYS A 2 3.65 -14.78 2.62
C CYS A 2 3.27 -13.42 3.22
N LEU A 3 2.17 -12.83 2.74
CA LEU A 3 1.58 -11.70 3.43
C LEU A 3 0.87 -12.20 4.69
N SER A 4 1.34 -11.75 5.85
CA SER A 4 0.74 -12.09 7.15
C SER A 4 -0.03 -10.91 7.71
N MET A 5 -1.13 -11.21 8.40
CA MET A 5 -1.89 -10.23 9.17
C MET A 5 -1.66 -10.47 10.66
N SER A 6 -0.91 -9.57 11.28
CA SER A 6 -0.90 -9.44 12.73
C SER A 6 -2.30 -9.09 13.28
N PRO A 7 -2.61 -9.45 14.54
CA PRO A 7 -3.94 -9.29 15.11
C PRO A 7 -4.51 -7.89 14.89
N THR A 8 -5.67 -7.76 14.26
CA THR A 8 -6.28 -6.45 14.05
C THR A 8 -6.82 -5.90 15.37
N THR A 9 -6.84 -4.58 15.56
CA THR A 9 -7.47 -4.00 16.77
C THR A 9 -8.99 -4.19 16.79
N ASN A 10 -9.59 -4.55 15.65
CA ASN A 10 -11.00 -4.91 15.51
C ASN A 10 -11.18 -6.32 14.94
N PRO A 11 -11.39 -7.36 15.79
CA PRO A 11 -11.53 -8.75 15.34
C PRO A 11 -12.68 -9.00 14.36
N ALA A 12 -13.70 -8.14 14.34
CA ALA A 12 -14.81 -8.24 13.39
C ALA A 12 -14.38 -7.99 11.93
N ASP A 13 -13.23 -7.35 11.71
CA ASP A 13 -12.67 -7.05 10.40
C ASP A 13 -11.65 -8.07 9.92
N ALA A 14 -11.20 -9.01 10.76
CA ALA A 14 -10.16 -9.98 10.41
C ALA A 14 -10.43 -10.70 9.08
N GLY A 15 -11.68 -11.15 8.86
CA GLY A 15 -12.06 -11.85 7.64
C GLY A 15 -11.99 -11.00 6.35
N ILE A 16 -12.16 -9.68 6.42
CA ILE A 16 -12.04 -8.80 5.24
C ILE A 16 -10.59 -8.41 4.99
N PHE A 17 -9.77 -8.24 6.04
CA PHE A 17 -8.33 -8.07 5.90
C PHE A 17 -7.66 -9.29 5.26
N GLU A 18 -8.03 -10.50 5.70
CA GLU A 18 -7.53 -11.73 5.10
C GLU A 18 -7.95 -11.90 3.63
N GLN A 19 -9.10 -11.35 3.21
CA GLN A 19 -9.50 -11.34 1.79
C GLN A 19 -8.56 -10.46 0.97
N SER A 20 -8.24 -9.27 1.46
CA SER A 20 -7.28 -8.38 0.80
C SER A 20 -5.88 -8.98 0.73
N VAL A 21 -5.43 -9.66 1.79
CA VAL A 21 -4.18 -10.44 1.77
C VAL A 21 -4.20 -11.47 0.66
N ARG A 22 -5.24 -12.31 0.58
CA ARG A 22 -5.35 -13.32 -0.47
C ARG A 22 -5.30 -12.69 -1.86
N ARG A 23 -5.97 -11.54 -2.04
CA ARG A 23 -6.02 -10.86 -3.33
C ARG A 23 -4.65 -10.33 -3.77
N TRP A 24 -3.85 -9.78 -2.87
CA TRP A 24 -2.46 -9.39 -3.18
C TRP A 24 -1.56 -10.62 -3.37
N SER A 25 -1.72 -11.67 -2.56
CA SER A 25 -0.96 -12.92 -2.71
C SER A 25 -1.23 -13.69 -4.02
N GLU A 26 -2.33 -13.39 -4.73
CA GLU A 26 -2.57 -13.94 -6.07
C GLU A 26 -1.60 -13.41 -7.14
N VAL A 27 -1.02 -12.22 -6.91
CA VAL A 27 -0.10 -11.57 -7.87
C VAL A 27 1.33 -11.46 -7.35
N ILE A 28 1.55 -11.62 -6.04
CA ILE A 28 2.88 -11.64 -5.42
C ILE A 28 3.25 -13.08 -5.11
N THR A 29 3.90 -13.75 -6.06
CA THR A 29 4.08 -15.20 -6.08
C THR A 29 5.46 -15.69 -5.63
N GLY A 30 6.47 -14.83 -5.60
CA GLY A 30 7.83 -15.16 -5.20
C GLY A 30 8.03 -15.32 -3.70
N ASP A 31 9.27 -15.31 -3.24
CA ASP A 31 9.64 -15.47 -1.83
C ASP A 31 10.69 -14.43 -1.51
N LEU A 32 10.49 -13.62 -0.48
CA LEU A 32 11.48 -12.65 -0.02
C LEU A 32 12.26 -13.25 1.15
N PRO A 33 13.49 -12.80 1.38
CA PRO A 33 14.25 -13.27 2.53
C PRO A 33 13.54 -12.94 3.85
N ASP A 34 13.47 -13.93 4.74
CA ASP A 34 13.09 -13.76 6.14
C ASP A 34 13.92 -12.67 6.81
N VAL A 35 13.24 -11.84 7.61
CA VAL A 35 13.88 -10.75 8.34
C VAL A 35 13.76 -10.98 9.83
N SER A 36 14.91 -11.09 10.50
CA SER A 36 14.95 -10.99 11.96
C SER A 36 14.88 -9.52 12.37
N LEU A 37 13.85 -9.15 13.13
CA LEU A 37 13.67 -7.79 13.65
C LEU A 37 14.84 -7.36 14.55
N ASP A 38 15.41 -8.30 15.30
CA ASP A 38 16.59 -8.07 16.13
C ASP A 38 17.82 -7.73 15.28
N ALA A 39 17.96 -8.34 14.10
CA ALA A 39 19.08 -8.08 13.18
C ALA A 39 18.99 -6.70 12.50
N LEU A 40 17.78 -6.17 12.31
CA LEU A 40 17.58 -4.81 11.79
C LEU A 40 17.67 -3.72 12.87
N GLY A 41 17.86 -4.09 14.14
CA GLY A 41 17.93 -3.14 15.26
C GLY A 41 16.61 -2.45 15.58
N TYR A 42 15.48 -2.99 15.11
CA TYR A 42 14.15 -2.43 15.39
C TYR A 42 13.57 -3.01 16.67
N SER A 43 12.98 -2.13 17.47
CA SER A 43 12.33 -2.55 18.70
C SER A 43 10.90 -3.00 18.43
N VAL A 44 10.50 -4.13 19.04
CA VAL A 44 9.10 -4.58 19.08
C VAL A 44 8.16 -3.48 19.58
N SER A 45 8.65 -2.56 20.43
CA SER A 45 7.88 -1.40 20.90
C SER A 45 7.49 -0.42 19.79
N GLN A 46 8.31 -0.23 18.76
CA GLN A 46 7.96 0.63 17.63
C GLN A 46 6.82 0.02 16.81
N MET A 47 6.90 -1.29 16.53
CA MET A 47 5.85 -2.01 15.80
C MET A 47 4.55 -2.06 16.59
N ASN A 48 4.62 -2.36 17.88
CA ASN A 48 3.45 -2.32 18.77
C ASN A 48 2.79 -0.94 18.79
N SER A 49 3.60 0.13 18.86
CA SER A 49 3.08 1.50 18.83
C SER A 49 2.41 1.81 17.49
N ALA A 50 2.98 1.37 16.37
CA ALA A 50 2.40 1.54 15.04
C ALA A 50 1.08 0.76 14.87
N CYS A 51 0.97 -0.44 15.43
CA CYS A 51 -0.28 -1.21 15.36
C CYS A 51 -1.29 -0.88 16.46
N GLY A 52 -0.92 -0.07 17.46
CA GLY A 52 -1.75 0.14 18.65
C GLY A 52 -1.88 -1.11 19.53
N PHE A 53 -0.90 -2.03 19.50
CA PHE A 53 -0.90 -3.22 20.32
C PHE A 53 -0.48 -2.93 21.76
N THR A 54 -1.23 -3.51 22.70
CA THR A 54 -0.90 -3.52 24.14
C THR A 54 -0.10 -4.75 24.55
N THR A 55 0.03 -5.75 23.66
CA THR A 55 0.82 -6.97 23.84
C THR A 55 2.04 -7.00 22.93
N THR A 56 3.03 -7.85 23.26
CA THR A 56 4.23 -8.07 22.44
C THR A 56 3.85 -8.70 21.09
N PHE A 57 4.34 -8.12 19.99
CA PHE A 57 4.31 -8.73 18.65
C PHE A 57 4.77 -10.20 18.72
N PRO A 58 4.01 -11.15 18.15
CA PRO A 58 4.17 -12.56 18.49
C PRO A 58 5.52 -13.13 18.00
N ASP A 59 6.00 -12.69 16.84
CA ASP A 59 7.18 -13.26 16.19
C ASP A 59 8.27 -12.21 15.94
N ARG A 60 9.53 -12.61 16.16
CA ARG A 60 10.72 -11.78 15.89
C ARG A 60 11.31 -11.99 14.49
N ILE A 61 10.70 -12.88 13.73
CA ILE A 61 11.05 -13.18 12.34
C ILE A 61 9.81 -12.87 11.51
N VAL A 62 9.97 -11.98 10.54
CA VAL A 62 8.96 -11.70 9.54
C VAL A 62 9.34 -12.46 8.29
N ASP A 63 8.56 -13.50 7.98
CA ASP A 63 8.50 -14.08 6.65
C ASP A 63 7.76 -13.06 5.76
N ASP A 64 8.44 -12.57 4.73
CA ASP A 64 7.91 -11.63 3.74
C ASP A 64 7.39 -10.28 4.24
N VAL A 65 6.08 -10.14 4.53
CA VAL A 65 5.51 -8.85 4.98
C VAL A 65 4.47 -9.12 6.06
N ASP A 66 4.61 -8.44 7.20
CA ASP A 66 3.56 -8.42 8.22
C ASP A 66 2.82 -7.08 8.23
N ILE A 67 1.49 -7.16 8.27
CA ILE A 67 0.60 -6.01 8.17
C ILE A 67 -0.38 -6.06 9.33
N CYS A 68 -0.64 -4.91 9.95
CA CYS A 68 -1.74 -4.79 10.90
C CYS A 68 -2.76 -3.75 10.46
N GLY A 69 -4.03 -4.04 10.78
CA GLY A 69 -5.15 -3.14 10.55
C GLY A 69 -5.71 -2.61 11.87
N ARG A 70 -5.99 -1.30 11.92
CA ARG A 70 -6.70 -0.68 13.04
C ARG A 70 -7.89 0.14 12.58
N VAL A 71 -8.94 0.15 13.41
CA VAL A 71 -10.10 1.03 13.24
C VAL A 71 -10.09 2.02 14.38
N GLU A 72 -10.01 3.31 14.06
CA GLU A 72 -9.89 4.40 15.03
C GLU A 72 -10.62 5.65 14.52
N PHE A 73 -10.83 6.64 15.38
CA PHE A 73 -11.35 7.93 14.93
C PHE A 73 -10.23 8.72 14.24
N ILE A 74 -10.47 9.22 13.02
CA ILE A 74 -9.49 10.00 12.25
C ILE A 74 -9.97 11.46 12.12
N ASP A 75 -10.99 11.72 11.31
CA ASP A 75 -11.52 13.06 11.05
C ASP A 75 -13.05 13.14 11.05
N GLY A 76 -13.74 12.02 11.19
CA GLY A 76 -15.19 11.95 11.29
C GLY A 76 -15.81 11.30 10.06
N THR A 77 -17.02 11.73 9.70
CA THR A 77 -17.69 11.18 8.51
C THR A 77 -17.21 11.92 7.27
N SER A 78 -16.79 11.17 6.25
CA SER A 78 -16.14 11.66 5.03
C SER A 78 -14.77 12.29 5.28
N GLY A 79 -14.03 12.54 4.20
CA GLY A 79 -12.64 12.97 4.31
C GLY A 79 -11.73 11.76 4.19
N ILE A 80 -10.94 11.48 5.22
CA ILE A 80 -9.98 10.37 5.23
C ILE A 80 -10.70 9.06 5.56
N LEU A 81 -10.94 8.24 4.54
CA LEU A 81 -11.53 6.90 4.71
C LEU A 81 -10.58 5.92 5.42
N GLY A 82 -9.30 6.08 5.13
CA GLY A 82 -8.20 5.31 5.68
C GLY A 82 -6.87 5.88 5.25
N PHE A 83 -5.81 5.37 5.86
CA PHE A 83 -4.43 5.61 5.43
C PHE A 83 -3.55 4.44 5.84
N ALA A 84 -2.41 4.31 5.18
CA ALA A 84 -1.42 3.30 5.47
C ALA A 84 -0.01 3.88 5.48
N ALA A 85 0.88 3.16 6.14
CA ALA A 85 2.29 3.49 6.13
C ALA A 85 3.15 2.21 6.10
N ASN A 86 4.23 2.27 5.33
CA ASN A 86 5.36 1.41 5.53
C ASN A 86 6.10 1.87 6.80
N VAL A 87 6.38 0.94 7.71
CA VAL A 87 7.14 1.23 8.94
C VAL A 87 8.57 0.70 8.80
N LEU A 88 8.71 -0.48 8.20
CA LEU A 88 9.97 -1.17 7.97
C LEU A 88 10.06 -1.66 6.53
N ALA A 89 11.22 -1.46 5.92
CA ALA A 89 11.57 -1.93 4.58
C ALA A 89 12.90 -2.69 4.61
N ARG A 90 13.09 -3.64 3.68
CA ARG A 90 14.35 -4.38 3.57
C ARG A 90 15.42 -3.48 2.97
N THR A 91 16.48 -3.17 3.71
CA THR A 91 17.53 -2.25 3.24
C THR A 91 18.82 -2.92 2.76
N THR A 92 18.81 -4.24 2.54
CA THR A 92 20.01 -4.98 2.12
C THR A 92 20.37 -4.65 0.67
N GLY A 93 21.49 -3.95 0.45
CA GLY A 93 21.97 -3.57 -0.88
C GLY A 93 22.00 -2.05 -1.09
N SER A 94 22.08 -1.61 -2.35
CA SER A 94 22.21 -0.19 -2.72
C SER A 94 20.90 0.48 -3.15
N SER A 95 19.75 -0.13 -2.89
CA SER A 95 18.42 0.41 -3.23
C SER A 95 17.43 -0.19 -2.24
N SER A 96 16.75 0.63 -1.45
CA SER A 96 15.82 0.18 -0.41
C SER A 96 14.75 -0.71 -1.02
N GLY A 97 14.63 -1.93 -0.51
CA GLY A 97 13.76 -2.99 -1.01
C GLY A 97 12.43 -3.10 -0.28
N THR A 98 11.67 -4.09 -0.72
CA THR A 98 10.31 -4.48 -0.30
C THR A 98 9.99 -4.25 1.19
N ALA A 99 8.71 -3.97 1.45
CA ALA A 99 8.17 -3.82 2.80
C ALA A 99 8.47 -5.06 3.66
N VAL A 100 8.84 -4.84 4.93
CA VAL A 100 8.88 -5.87 5.98
C VAL A 100 7.65 -5.73 6.87
N PHE A 101 7.31 -4.52 7.25
CA PHE A 101 6.19 -4.28 8.15
C PHE A 101 5.54 -2.93 7.90
N GLY A 102 4.22 -2.90 8.01
CA GLY A 102 3.45 -1.66 7.97
C GLY A 102 2.08 -1.82 8.60
N TYR A 103 1.32 -0.73 8.60
CA TYR A 103 -0.02 -0.71 9.16
C TYR A 103 -0.99 0.06 8.27
N MET A 104 -2.26 -0.25 8.46
CA MET A 104 -3.39 0.47 7.88
C MET A 104 -4.31 0.93 9.01
N ALA A 105 -4.85 2.13 8.89
CA ALA A 105 -5.84 2.70 9.80
C ALA A 105 -7.08 3.15 9.00
N PHE A 106 -8.28 2.90 9.53
CA PHE A 106 -9.55 3.26 8.89
C PHE A 106 -10.42 4.06 9.83
N ASP A 107 -11.10 5.09 9.32
CA ASP A 107 -11.95 5.94 10.17
C ASP A 107 -13.19 5.16 10.62
N SER A 108 -13.26 4.92 11.92
CA SER A 108 -14.39 4.32 12.62
C SER A 108 -15.75 4.99 12.30
N ALA A 109 -15.76 6.28 11.97
CA ALA A 109 -16.97 7.02 11.59
C ALA A 109 -17.42 6.74 10.15
N ASP A 110 -16.53 6.27 9.27
CA ASP A 110 -16.84 5.94 7.88
C ASP A 110 -17.03 4.44 7.62
N VAL A 111 -16.41 3.56 8.42
CA VAL A 111 -16.53 2.11 8.29
C VAL A 111 -17.98 1.60 8.15
N PRO A 112 -18.98 2.09 8.92
CA PRO A 112 -20.37 1.66 8.74
C PRO A 112 -20.93 1.96 7.33
N ASN A 113 -20.62 3.14 6.79
CA ASN A 113 -21.07 3.56 5.47
C ASN A 113 -20.35 2.76 4.37
N LEU A 114 -19.04 2.56 4.50
CA LEU A 114 -18.24 1.77 3.58
C LEU A 114 -18.72 0.31 3.51
N ARG A 115 -19.07 -0.28 4.66
CA ARG A 115 -19.64 -1.62 4.73
C ARG A 115 -21.02 -1.68 4.08
N SER A 116 -21.90 -0.72 4.38
CA SER A 116 -23.24 -0.66 3.78
C SER A 116 -23.19 -0.44 2.27
N ALA A 117 -22.17 0.27 1.77
CA ALA A 117 -21.95 0.51 0.35
C ALA A 117 -21.21 -0.63 -0.36
N GLY A 118 -20.68 -1.61 0.37
CA GLY A 118 -19.87 -2.70 -0.19
C GLY A 118 -18.50 -2.25 -0.71
N THR A 119 -17.99 -1.10 -0.27
CA THR A 119 -16.71 -0.53 -0.73
C THR A 119 -15.58 -0.67 0.28
N TYR A 120 -15.86 -1.15 1.49
CA TYR A 120 -14.85 -1.27 2.55
C TYR A 120 -13.67 -2.16 2.16
N GLU A 121 -13.95 -3.28 1.46
CA GLU A 121 -12.90 -4.18 0.96
C GLU A 121 -11.94 -3.46 0.00
N ALA A 122 -12.47 -2.61 -0.88
CA ALA A 122 -11.66 -1.87 -1.85
C ALA A 122 -10.74 -0.86 -1.15
N VAL A 123 -11.21 -0.19 -0.09
CA VAL A 123 -10.38 0.71 0.72
C VAL A 123 -9.28 -0.08 1.44
N ILE A 124 -9.60 -1.23 2.04
CA ILE A 124 -8.57 -2.09 2.66
C ILE A 124 -7.55 -2.57 1.64
N LEU A 125 -8.00 -3.01 0.47
CA LEU A 125 -7.12 -3.49 -0.59
C LEU A 125 -6.18 -2.38 -1.09
N HIS A 126 -6.69 -1.15 -1.21
CA HIS A 126 -5.93 0.05 -1.55
C HIS A 126 -4.87 0.35 -0.49
N GLU A 127 -5.26 0.47 0.78
CA GLU A 127 -4.32 0.75 1.87
C GLU A 127 -3.24 -0.33 2.01
N MET A 128 -3.59 -1.59 1.73
CA MET A 128 -2.61 -2.69 1.74
C MET A 128 -1.58 -2.51 0.61
N GLY A 129 -1.98 -1.98 -0.55
CA GLY A 129 -1.05 -1.62 -1.63
C GLY A 129 -0.01 -0.59 -1.20
N HIS A 130 -0.42 0.40 -0.39
CA HIS A 130 0.52 1.37 0.20
C HIS A 130 1.46 0.74 1.23
N VAL A 131 1.00 -0.23 2.04
CA VAL A 131 1.90 -0.98 2.92
C VAL A 131 2.97 -1.73 2.11
N LEU A 132 2.57 -2.35 1.00
CA LEU A 132 3.44 -3.07 0.07
C LEU A 132 4.41 -2.18 -0.70
N GLY A 133 4.30 -0.85 -0.60
CA GLY A 133 5.27 0.07 -1.18
C GLY A 133 4.77 0.89 -2.37
N ILE A 134 3.56 0.64 -2.87
CA ILE A 134 3.00 1.43 -3.97
C ILE A 134 2.83 2.87 -3.48
N GLY A 135 3.51 3.81 -4.11
CA GLY A 135 3.56 5.21 -3.68
C GLY A 135 4.52 5.47 -2.51
N THR A 136 4.53 4.62 -1.49
CA THR A 136 5.28 4.84 -0.24
C THR A 136 6.77 4.48 -0.35
N LEU A 137 7.16 3.55 -1.23
CA LEU A 137 8.55 3.12 -1.44
C LEU A 137 9.09 3.48 -2.83
N TRP A 138 8.36 4.23 -3.64
CA TRP A 138 8.80 4.62 -4.99
C TRP A 138 10.10 5.43 -4.99
N ASP A 139 10.21 6.44 -4.11
CA ASP A 139 11.40 7.30 -4.00
C ASP A 139 12.62 6.49 -3.53
N ASP A 140 12.41 5.70 -2.48
CA ASP A 140 13.40 4.82 -1.88
C ASP A 140 13.94 3.75 -2.85
N ASN A 141 13.14 3.34 -3.84
CA ASN A 141 13.52 2.43 -4.92
C ASN A 141 14.01 3.15 -6.20
N GLY A 142 14.07 4.48 -6.21
CA GLY A 142 14.46 5.24 -7.40
C GLY A 142 13.47 5.12 -8.57
N LEU A 143 12.20 4.80 -8.29
CA LEU A 143 11.11 4.74 -9.27
C LEU A 143 10.53 6.12 -9.56
N ILE A 144 10.81 7.10 -8.70
CA ILE A 144 10.59 8.54 -8.90
C ILE A 144 11.83 9.29 -8.41
N ALA A 145 11.97 10.58 -8.78
CA ALA A 145 13.12 11.38 -8.39
C ALA A 145 12.99 12.00 -6.98
N SER A 146 11.75 12.14 -6.50
CA SER A 146 11.43 12.54 -5.13
C SER A 146 9.99 12.17 -4.82
N SER A 147 9.71 11.83 -3.56
CA SER A 147 8.38 11.69 -2.96
C SER A 147 7.60 13.01 -2.83
N PHE A 148 8.21 14.14 -3.20
CA PHE A 148 7.58 15.46 -3.18
C PHE A 148 7.60 16.11 -4.55
N ARG A 149 6.60 16.94 -4.83
CA ARG A 149 6.58 17.76 -6.04
C ARG A 149 7.74 18.79 -6.00
N PRO A 150 8.37 19.09 -7.15
CA PRO A 150 8.04 18.59 -8.49
C PRO A 150 8.65 17.22 -8.84
N GLY A 151 9.41 16.54 -7.97
CA GLY A 151 10.20 15.36 -8.33
C GLY A 151 9.45 14.02 -8.48
N CYS A 152 8.12 14.01 -8.28
CA CYS A 152 7.28 12.82 -8.44
C CYS A 152 6.48 12.81 -9.76
N ASP A 153 6.74 13.72 -10.68
CA ASP A 153 5.97 13.90 -11.91
C ASP A 153 6.27 12.85 -13.00
N SER A 154 7.32 12.05 -12.82
CA SER A 154 7.73 11.02 -13.75
C SER A 154 8.06 9.70 -13.04
N TYR A 155 7.26 8.68 -13.32
CA TYR A 155 7.57 7.30 -12.95
C TYR A 155 8.65 6.70 -13.87
N MET A 156 9.59 5.97 -13.30
CA MET A 156 10.80 5.45 -13.97
C MET A 156 10.92 3.92 -13.98
N GLY A 157 10.02 3.20 -13.28
CA GLY A 157 10.05 1.73 -13.22
C GLY A 157 9.73 1.09 -14.58
N PRO A 158 10.60 0.20 -15.11
CA PRO A 158 10.46 -0.33 -16.46
C PRO A 158 9.23 -1.23 -16.66
N ASN A 159 8.81 -1.96 -15.63
CA ASN A 159 7.68 -2.90 -15.74
C ASN A 159 6.35 -2.15 -15.81
N ALA A 160 6.11 -1.20 -14.91
CA ALA A 160 4.89 -0.40 -14.94
C ALA A 160 4.84 0.50 -16.18
N ILE A 161 5.99 1.02 -16.64
CA ILE A 161 6.09 1.73 -17.93
C ILE A 161 5.65 0.81 -19.07
N ARG A 162 6.20 -0.40 -19.18
CA ARG A 162 5.82 -1.37 -20.23
C ARG A 162 4.31 -1.64 -20.23
N GLU A 163 3.74 -1.91 -19.06
CA GLU A 163 2.30 -2.17 -18.92
C GLU A 163 1.44 -0.97 -19.29
N TYR A 164 1.80 0.22 -18.80
CA TYR A 164 1.10 1.45 -19.17
C TYR A 164 1.13 1.69 -20.69
N GLN A 165 2.27 1.48 -21.34
CA GLN A 165 2.39 1.67 -22.79
C GLN A 165 1.52 0.68 -23.58
N GLN A 166 1.42 -0.57 -23.12
CA GLN A 166 0.52 -1.56 -23.73
C GLN A 166 -0.96 -1.20 -23.55
N LEU A 167 -1.35 -0.73 -22.36
CA LEU A 167 -2.74 -0.40 -22.05
C LEU A 167 -3.20 0.91 -22.72
N SER A 168 -2.33 1.92 -22.76
CA SER A 168 -2.65 3.26 -23.27
C SER A 168 -2.38 3.42 -24.77
N GLY A 169 -1.50 2.60 -25.36
CA GLY A 169 -0.97 2.80 -26.70
C GLY A 169 0.02 3.97 -26.82
N CYS A 170 0.30 4.70 -25.73
CA CYS A 170 1.26 5.80 -25.68
C CYS A 170 2.67 5.25 -25.43
N THR A 171 3.50 5.09 -26.46
CA THR A 171 4.79 4.39 -26.36
C THR A 171 5.96 5.19 -25.78
N SER A 172 5.77 6.49 -25.47
CA SER A 172 6.87 7.40 -25.11
C SER A 172 6.80 7.96 -23.68
N ARG A 173 5.87 7.45 -22.85
CA ARG A 173 5.65 7.96 -21.49
C ARG A 173 5.45 6.82 -20.49
N GLY A 174 5.76 7.09 -19.22
CA GLY A 174 5.36 6.26 -18.10
C GLY A 174 3.95 6.59 -17.61
N PRO A 175 3.43 5.80 -16.67
CA PRO A 175 2.12 6.05 -16.05
C PRO A 175 2.07 7.41 -15.35
N PRO A 176 1.03 8.23 -15.56
CA PRO A 176 0.85 9.49 -14.85
C PRO A 176 0.67 9.31 -13.33
N ILE A 177 1.48 9.99 -12.54
CA ILE A 177 1.35 10.08 -11.09
C ILE A 177 0.41 11.24 -10.73
N GLU A 178 -0.33 11.10 -9.63
CA GLU A 178 -1.16 12.19 -9.11
C GLU A 178 -0.29 13.37 -8.64
N ILE A 179 -0.51 14.54 -9.24
CA ILE A 179 0.24 15.77 -8.96
C ILE A 179 -0.66 17.01 -9.01
N SER A 180 -1.97 16.85 -8.89
CA SER A 180 -2.96 17.90 -9.10
C SER A 180 -3.97 18.04 -7.98
N SER A 181 -3.93 17.16 -6.97
CA SER A 181 -4.84 17.20 -5.82
C SER A 181 -4.53 18.31 -4.82
N PHE A 182 -3.26 18.75 -4.78
CA PHE A 182 -2.71 19.69 -3.80
C PHE A 182 -2.78 19.19 -2.35
N SER A 183 -2.81 17.86 -2.18
CA SER A 183 -2.83 17.15 -0.90
C SER A 183 -1.59 16.29 -0.79
N SER A 184 -0.81 16.47 0.29
CA SER A 184 0.35 15.61 0.57
C SER A 184 -0.02 14.16 0.85
N GLY A 185 -1.29 13.88 1.19
CA GLY A 185 -1.79 12.51 1.34
C GLY A 185 -2.23 11.86 0.04
N THR A 186 -2.18 12.58 -1.08
CA THR A 186 -2.69 12.10 -2.38
C THR A 186 -1.64 12.25 -3.48
N ASP A 187 -0.98 13.40 -3.56
CA ASP A 187 0.06 13.62 -4.56
C ASP A 187 1.27 12.74 -4.34
N CYS A 188 1.96 12.40 -5.43
CA CYS A 188 3.21 11.63 -5.45
C CYS A 188 3.13 10.18 -4.94
N VAL A 189 2.00 9.77 -4.35
CA VAL A 189 1.81 8.43 -3.78
C VAL A 189 0.69 7.64 -4.45
N HIS A 190 0.02 8.21 -5.45
CA HIS A 190 -1.05 7.57 -6.21
C HIS A 190 -0.83 7.67 -7.71
N TRP A 191 -1.51 6.78 -8.45
CA TRP A 191 -1.76 7.01 -9.86
C TRP A 191 -2.73 8.18 -10.06
N SER A 192 -2.58 8.90 -11.17
CA SER A 192 -3.44 10.06 -11.46
C SER A 192 -4.91 9.65 -11.57
N GLU A 193 -5.75 10.23 -10.70
CA GLU A 193 -7.20 10.04 -10.72
C GLU A 193 -7.79 10.48 -12.07
N PHE A 194 -7.27 11.60 -12.61
CA PHE A 194 -7.72 12.13 -13.90
C PHE A 194 -7.49 11.16 -15.07
N CYS A 195 -6.39 10.40 -15.04
CA CYS A 195 -6.06 9.47 -16.12
C CYS A 195 -6.67 8.08 -15.93
N PHE A 196 -6.78 7.61 -14.68
CA PHE A 196 -7.09 6.22 -14.40
C PHE A 196 -8.45 6.01 -13.73
N GLY A 197 -9.03 7.05 -13.14
CA GLY A 197 -10.36 7.05 -12.53
C GLY A 197 -10.54 5.92 -11.52
N ARG A 198 -11.12 4.80 -11.97
CA ARG A 198 -11.50 3.67 -11.10
C ARG A 198 -10.36 2.70 -10.81
N GLU A 199 -9.12 3.04 -11.09
CA GLU A 199 -7.99 2.17 -10.77
C GLU A 199 -7.80 2.11 -9.26
N LEU A 200 -7.44 0.93 -8.71
CA LEU A 200 -7.36 0.70 -7.28
C LEU A 200 -6.51 1.73 -6.52
N MET A 201 -5.36 2.12 -7.06
CA MET A 201 -4.34 2.95 -6.41
C MET A 201 -4.40 4.42 -6.86
N THR A 202 -5.57 4.89 -7.30
CA THR A 202 -5.85 6.34 -7.35
C THR A 202 -6.33 6.83 -5.98
N GLY A 203 -6.12 8.11 -5.69
CA GLY A 203 -6.32 8.65 -4.34
C GLY A 203 -7.78 8.92 -3.92
N TYR A 204 -8.76 8.62 -4.78
CA TYR A 204 -10.17 8.83 -4.47
C TYR A 204 -11.01 7.58 -4.76
N LEU A 205 -11.79 7.18 -3.76
CA LEU A 205 -12.71 6.07 -3.93
C LEU A 205 -13.81 6.45 -4.93
N SER A 206 -13.81 5.78 -6.08
CA SER A 206 -14.88 5.88 -7.08
C SER A 206 -16.18 5.27 -6.55
N ALA A 207 -17.16 6.10 -6.21
CA ALA A 207 -18.42 5.66 -5.61
C ALA A 207 -19.23 4.68 -6.50
N GLY A 208 -19.75 3.61 -5.90
CA GLY A 208 -20.76 2.72 -6.50
C GLY A 208 -20.26 1.74 -7.55
N VAL A 209 -18.93 1.59 -7.73
CA VAL A 209 -18.33 0.62 -8.65
C VAL A 209 -17.08 0.02 -7.99
N HIS A 210 -16.80 -1.26 -8.25
CA HIS A 210 -15.57 -1.90 -7.79
C HIS A 210 -14.33 -1.20 -8.38
N SER A 211 -13.37 -0.84 -7.52
CA SER A 211 -12.06 -0.39 -7.96
C SER A 211 -11.35 -1.49 -8.74
N SER A 212 -10.73 -1.12 -9.85
CA SER A 212 -10.10 -2.05 -10.78
C SER A 212 -8.68 -2.35 -10.33
N PHE A 213 -8.44 -3.58 -9.91
CA PHE A 213 -7.09 -4.07 -9.64
C PHE A 213 -6.36 -4.30 -10.96
N SER A 214 -5.52 -3.35 -11.37
CA SER A 214 -4.98 -3.30 -12.73
C SER A 214 -3.59 -3.95 -12.85
N ARG A 215 -3.26 -4.38 -14.07
CA ARG A 215 -1.89 -4.80 -14.44
C ARG A 215 -0.84 -3.71 -14.14
N LEU A 216 -1.23 -2.44 -14.16
CA LEU A 216 -0.33 -1.33 -13.83
C LEU A 216 0.10 -1.37 -12.36
N SER A 217 -0.86 -1.50 -11.44
CA SER A 217 -0.60 -1.59 -9.99
C SER A 217 0.12 -2.89 -9.62
N VAL A 218 -0.06 -3.96 -10.38
CA VAL A 218 0.74 -5.19 -10.23
C VAL A 218 2.18 -4.95 -10.69
N ALA A 219 2.39 -4.33 -11.84
CA ALA A 219 3.74 -4.17 -12.40
C ALA A 219 4.63 -3.20 -11.61
N THR A 220 4.06 -2.23 -10.87
CA THR A 220 4.87 -1.45 -9.93
C THR A 220 5.39 -2.28 -8.76
N LEU A 221 4.77 -3.42 -8.41
CA LEU A 221 5.33 -4.33 -7.41
C LEU A 221 6.57 -5.05 -7.98
N GLU A 222 6.56 -5.44 -9.25
CA GLU A 222 7.75 -5.97 -9.93
C GLU A 222 8.89 -4.94 -9.89
N ASP A 223 8.58 -3.66 -10.15
CA ASP A 223 9.55 -2.57 -10.05
C ASP A 223 10.05 -2.30 -8.61
N LEU A 224 9.31 -2.76 -7.60
CA LEU A 224 9.69 -2.75 -6.18
C LEU A 224 10.42 -4.04 -5.74
N ASN A 225 10.75 -4.93 -6.68
CA ASN A 225 11.39 -6.23 -6.46
C ASN A 225 10.53 -7.28 -5.78
N TYR A 226 9.20 -7.18 -5.92
CA TYR A 226 8.32 -8.31 -5.68
C TYR A 226 8.29 -9.22 -6.93
N GLU A 227 8.18 -10.53 -6.71
CA GLU A 227 8.01 -11.57 -7.75
C GLU A 227 6.65 -12.28 -7.58
#